data_AF-X0V2D9-F1
#
_entry.id   AF-X0V2D9-F1
#
_cell.length_a   1.000
_cell.length_b   1.000
_cell.length_c   1.000
_cell.angle_alpha   90.00
_cell.angle_beta   90.00
_cell.angle_gamma   90.00
#
_symmetry.space_group_name_H-M   'P 1'
#
loop_
_entity.id
_entity.type
_entity.pdbx_description
1 polymer ?
#
loop_
_entity_poly.entity_id
_entity_poly.type
_entity_poly.pdbx_seq_one_letter_code
_entity_poly.pdbx_strand_id
1 'polypeptide(L)'
;MEFKVIEKTPLFKAFSDLGKRIFLPAGIFYWSGRAKKEAELIGTIGTAYGYEKDFIDGGSSEWLPCYLKEIKKYSNLSIKEVVPYASIAGLPEIRETWRNWIVKKSGYEKKGESDKLSRLEKFITTPVITSGVTNGIFLCCSLFLNPGEYIISPNKRWGNYDNIIVKNIGAKIKSFEFFKIIKLT
;
A
#
# COMPACT_ATOMS: atom_id res chain seq x y z
N MET A 1 -14.71 -5.42 13.10
CA MET A 1 -15.74 -4.93 12.15
C MET A 1 -16.06 -6.10 11.25
N GLU A 2 -17.28 -6.62 11.29
CA GLU A 2 -17.68 -7.77 10.46
C GLU A 2 -18.22 -7.27 9.11
N PHE A 3 -17.60 -7.70 8.00
CA PHE A 3 -18.00 -7.28 6.65
C PHE A 3 -19.13 -8.18 6.11
N LYS A 4 -20.28 -8.18 6.78
CA LYS A 4 -21.43 -9.07 6.50
C LYS A 4 -21.93 -9.06 5.05
N VAL A 5 -21.70 -7.97 4.33
CA VAL A 5 -22.05 -7.87 2.89
C VAL A 5 -21.03 -8.63 2.04
N ILE A 6 -19.73 -8.48 2.32
CA ILE A 6 -18.66 -9.12 1.55
C ILE A 6 -18.76 -10.65 1.66
N GLU A 7 -19.10 -11.17 2.83
CA GLU A 7 -19.30 -12.62 3.09
C GLU A 7 -20.30 -13.26 2.12
N LYS A 8 -21.27 -12.49 1.61
CA LYS A 8 -22.29 -12.95 0.66
C LYS A 8 -21.84 -12.87 -0.80
N THR A 9 -20.62 -12.44 -1.08
CA THR A 9 -20.10 -12.25 -2.43
C THR A 9 -19.08 -13.34 -2.82
N PRO A 10 -18.88 -13.59 -4.13
CA PRO A 10 -17.82 -14.49 -4.59
C PRO A 10 -16.43 -14.08 -4.11
N LEU A 11 -16.19 -12.79 -3.85
CA LEU A 11 -14.91 -12.28 -3.37
C LEU A 11 -14.50 -12.90 -2.03
N PHE A 12 -15.45 -13.08 -1.09
CA PHE A 12 -15.12 -13.68 0.20
C PHE A 12 -14.68 -15.14 0.08
N LYS A 13 -15.25 -15.88 -0.89
CA LYS A 13 -14.82 -17.25 -1.20
C LYS A 13 -13.40 -17.28 -1.79
N ALA A 14 -13.01 -16.23 -2.52
CA ALA A 14 -11.69 -16.12 -3.12
C ALA A 14 -10.60 -15.73 -2.11
N PHE A 15 -10.94 -15.15 -0.95
CA PHE A 15 -9.95 -14.85 0.07
C PHE A 15 -9.32 -16.10 0.67
N SER A 16 -8.02 -16.00 0.95
CA SER A 16 -7.30 -16.94 1.81
C SER A 16 -7.88 -16.93 3.23
N ASP A 17 -7.49 -17.90 4.04
CA ASP A 17 -7.87 -17.91 5.45
C ASP A 17 -7.31 -16.68 6.19
N LEU A 18 -6.16 -16.16 5.77
CA LEU A 18 -5.65 -14.89 6.27
C LEU A 18 -6.57 -13.73 5.85
N GLY A 19 -6.94 -13.64 4.58
CA GLY A 19 -7.79 -12.57 4.06
C GLY A 19 -9.17 -12.50 4.72
N LYS A 20 -9.73 -13.65 5.12
CA LYS A 20 -10.97 -13.72 5.89
C LYS A 20 -10.82 -13.27 7.35
N ARG A 21 -9.62 -13.40 7.93
CA ARG A 21 -9.36 -13.08 9.35
C ARG A 21 -8.91 -11.64 9.59
N ILE A 22 -8.12 -11.06 8.69
CA ILE A 22 -7.51 -9.76 8.93
C ILE A 22 -8.52 -8.63 8.81
N PHE A 23 -8.37 -7.62 9.67
CA PHE A 23 -9.13 -6.38 9.61
C PHE A 23 -8.29 -5.24 10.18
N LEU A 24 -8.60 -4.00 9.78
CA LEU A 24 -8.00 -2.82 10.39
C LEU A 24 -8.82 -2.42 11.63
N PRO A 25 -8.28 -2.45 12.86
CA PRO A 25 -8.99 -2.00 14.04
C PRO A 25 -9.20 -0.48 14.01
N ALA A 26 -10.38 -0.02 14.44
CA ALA A 26 -10.70 1.41 14.48
C ALA A 26 -9.79 2.19 15.44
N GLY A 27 -9.47 1.58 16.61
CA GLY A 27 -8.70 2.12 17.75
C GLY A 27 -7.92 3.43 17.53
N ILE A 28 -6.59 3.34 17.49
CA ILE A 28 -5.73 4.53 17.53
C ILE A 28 -5.90 5.45 16.32
N PHE A 29 -6.26 4.90 15.16
CA PHE A 29 -6.40 5.67 13.92
C PHE A 29 -7.64 6.56 13.93
N TYR A 30 -8.76 6.03 14.43
CA TYR A 30 -9.98 6.79 14.62
C TYR A 30 -9.72 7.95 15.59
N TRP A 31 -9.12 7.67 16.75
CA TRP A 31 -8.85 8.70 17.77
C TRP A 31 -7.81 9.72 17.32
N SER A 32 -6.76 9.30 16.63
CA SER A 32 -5.76 10.21 16.07
C SER A 32 -6.36 11.12 14.99
N GLY A 33 -7.21 10.58 14.12
CA GLY A 33 -7.90 11.35 13.09
C GLY A 33 -8.87 12.37 13.67
N ARG A 34 -9.58 12.00 14.75
CA ARG A 34 -10.50 12.89 15.47
C ARG A 34 -9.77 13.99 16.23
N ALA A 35 -8.73 13.64 16.99
CA ALA A 35 -7.94 14.59 17.76
C ALA A 35 -7.32 15.69 16.88
N LYS A 36 -6.84 15.34 15.67
CA LYS A 36 -6.33 16.33 14.70
C LYS A 36 -7.36 17.39 14.29
N LYS A 37 -8.65 17.10 14.39
CA LYS A 37 -9.74 18.01 13.98
C LYS A 37 -10.37 18.75 15.15
N GLU A 38 -10.44 18.11 16.30
CA GLU A 38 -11.29 18.54 17.42
C GLU A 38 -10.52 18.87 18.70
N ALA A 39 -9.31 18.36 18.89
CA ALA A 39 -8.61 18.46 20.16
C ALA A 39 -7.64 19.66 20.18
N GLU A 40 -7.64 20.40 21.29
CA GLU A 40 -6.62 21.40 21.59
C GLU A 40 -5.27 20.76 21.95
N LEU A 41 -5.32 19.59 22.64
CA LEU A 41 -4.16 18.81 23.03
C LEU A 41 -4.25 17.40 22.43
N ILE A 42 -3.24 17.02 21.64
CA ILE A 42 -3.21 15.74 20.92
C ILE A 42 -2.31 14.76 21.67
N GLY A 43 -2.91 13.93 22.53
CA GLY A 43 -2.24 12.84 23.27
C GLY A 43 -2.39 11.46 22.62
N THR A 44 -2.80 11.39 21.35
CA THR A 44 -3.19 10.14 20.68
C THR A 44 -2.10 9.52 19.82
N ILE A 45 -0.99 10.23 19.55
CA ILE A 45 0.07 9.77 18.66
C ILE A 45 1.35 9.56 19.48
N GLY A 46 1.99 8.40 19.33
CA GLY A 46 3.26 8.07 19.95
C GLY A 46 4.47 8.71 19.26
N THR A 47 4.44 10.03 19.09
CA THR A 47 5.54 10.81 18.52
C THR A 47 5.93 11.88 19.53
N ALA A 48 7.22 11.95 19.88
CA ALA A 48 7.73 12.99 20.76
C ALA A 48 7.77 14.32 20.02
N TYR A 49 7.26 15.37 20.66
CA TYR A 49 7.36 16.75 20.20
C TYR A 49 8.02 17.61 21.27
N GLY A 50 8.72 18.64 20.83
CA GLY A 50 9.36 19.64 21.69
C GLY A 50 9.64 20.93 20.90
N TYR A 51 10.05 21.99 21.59
CA TYR A 51 10.64 23.13 20.88
C TYR A 51 12.02 22.72 20.38
N GLU A 52 12.35 23.03 19.13
CA GLU A 52 13.59 22.57 18.50
C GLU A 52 14.85 22.93 19.30
N LYS A 53 14.90 24.14 19.86
CA LYS A 53 15.97 24.61 20.76
C LYS A 53 16.19 23.76 22.02
N ASP A 54 15.19 23.00 22.46
CA ASP A 54 15.27 22.21 23.69
C ASP A 54 16.02 20.89 23.47
N PHE A 55 16.18 20.46 22.20
CA PHE A 55 16.86 19.20 21.86
C PHE A 55 17.89 19.32 20.72
N ILE A 56 18.04 20.51 20.12
CA ILE A 56 19.06 20.81 19.11
C ILE A 56 19.74 22.14 19.44
N ASP A 57 21.07 22.12 19.56
CA ASP A 57 21.88 23.32 19.72
C ASP A 57 21.73 24.26 18.52
N GLY A 58 21.35 25.51 18.83
CA GLY A 58 21.01 26.54 17.85
C GLY A 58 19.67 26.32 17.15
N GLY A 59 18.81 25.45 17.70
CA GLY A 59 17.46 25.20 17.20
C GLY A 59 16.53 26.41 17.32
N SER A 60 15.48 26.41 16.52
CA SER A 60 14.43 27.43 16.54
C SER A 60 13.47 27.26 17.74
N SER A 61 12.58 28.22 17.94
CA SER A 61 11.45 28.08 18.88
C SER A 61 10.22 27.43 18.25
N GLU A 62 10.39 26.67 17.15
CA GLU A 62 9.29 25.92 16.55
C GLU A 62 8.97 24.64 17.32
N TRP A 63 7.68 24.34 17.48
CA TRP A 63 7.19 23.07 18.02
C TRP A 63 7.22 22.00 16.92
N LEU A 64 8.14 21.05 17.03
CA LEU A 64 8.45 20.05 16.00
C LEU A 64 8.49 18.64 16.58
N PRO A 65 8.26 17.60 15.76
CA PRO A 65 8.59 16.25 16.18
C PRO A 65 10.10 16.16 16.43
N CYS A 66 10.51 15.51 17.53
CA CYS A 66 11.91 15.34 17.86
C CYS A 66 12.62 14.56 16.75
N TYR A 67 13.82 15.01 16.35
CA TYR A 67 14.52 14.48 15.17
C TYR A 67 16.04 14.65 15.29
N LEU A 68 16.80 13.96 14.45
CA LEU A 68 18.26 14.09 14.36
C LEU A 68 18.65 15.24 13.42
N LYS A 69 19.45 16.20 13.91
CA LYS A 69 19.85 17.42 13.17
C LYS A 69 20.36 17.12 11.75
N GLU A 70 21.09 16.02 11.59
CA GLU A 70 21.68 15.55 10.34
C GLU A 70 20.64 15.28 9.25
N ILE A 71 19.38 14.99 9.59
CA ILE A 71 18.35 14.67 8.59
C ILE A 71 18.15 15.81 7.58
N LYS A 72 18.34 17.06 8.02
CA LYS A 72 18.28 18.26 7.17
C LYS A 72 19.37 18.28 6.10
N LYS A 73 20.46 17.53 6.26
CA LYS A 73 21.54 17.41 5.27
C LYS A 73 21.18 16.45 4.13
N TYR A 74 20.24 15.54 4.37
CA TYR A 74 19.88 14.46 3.45
C TYR A 74 18.53 14.66 2.75
N SER A 75 17.79 15.73 3.10
CA SER A 75 16.47 16.01 2.55
C SER A 75 16.21 17.50 2.45
N ASN A 76 15.60 17.91 1.34
CA ASN A 76 15.08 19.27 1.15
C ASN A 76 13.64 19.43 1.68
N LEU A 77 13.03 18.34 2.17
CA LEU A 77 11.70 18.37 2.77
C LEU A 77 11.76 18.90 4.20
N SER A 78 10.67 19.50 4.66
CA SER A 78 10.58 19.96 6.04
C SER A 78 10.55 18.79 7.03
N ILE A 79 10.95 19.05 8.27
CA ILE A 79 10.92 18.06 9.35
C ILE A 79 9.51 17.48 9.55
N LYS A 80 8.47 18.32 9.35
CA LYS A 80 7.06 17.92 9.46
C LYS A 80 6.62 16.96 8.35
N GLU A 81 7.34 16.89 7.24
CA GLU A 81 7.06 15.98 6.14
C GLU A 81 7.85 14.66 6.26
N VAL A 82 9.06 14.71 6.83
CA VAL A 82 9.97 13.56 6.86
C VAL A 82 9.78 12.68 8.10
N VAL A 83 9.59 13.30 9.26
CA VAL A 83 9.70 12.61 10.55
C VAL A 83 8.38 11.97 11.01
N PRO A 84 7.21 12.62 10.89
CA PRO A 84 5.96 12.03 11.34
C PRO A 84 5.61 10.73 10.60
N TYR A 85 4.91 9.83 11.29
CA TYR A 85 4.38 8.62 10.66
C TYR A 85 3.44 8.97 9.50
N ALA A 86 3.64 8.31 8.37
CA ALA A 86 2.65 8.26 7.31
C ALA A 86 1.40 7.48 7.78
N SER A 87 0.25 7.77 7.16
CA SER A 87 -0.93 6.93 7.38
C SER A 87 -0.67 5.50 6.91
N ILE A 88 -1.36 4.51 7.48
CA ILE A 88 -1.19 3.09 7.13
C ILE A 88 -1.29 2.85 5.63
N ALA A 89 -2.23 3.52 4.97
CA ALA A 89 -2.47 3.34 3.54
C ALA A 89 -1.54 4.20 2.66
N GLY A 90 -0.70 5.05 3.28
CA GLY A 90 0.11 6.08 2.64
C GLY A 90 -0.54 7.47 2.68
N LEU A 91 0.19 8.49 2.19
CA LEU A 91 -0.29 9.86 2.16
C LEU A 91 -1.49 10.00 1.18
N PRO A 92 -2.63 10.58 1.59
CA PRO A 92 -3.82 10.67 0.74
C PRO A 92 -3.56 11.31 -0.64
N GLU A 93 -2.82 12.42 -0.66
CA GLU A 93 -2.49 13.14 -1.90
C GLU A 93 -1.69 12.28 -2.89
N ILE A 94 -0.69 11.53 -2.40
CA ILE A 94 0.10 10.63 -3.25
C ILE A 94 -0.78 9.53 -3.82
N ARG A 95 -1.69 8.96 -3.02
CA ARG A 95 -2.58 7.87 -3.44
C ARG A 95 -3.54 8.33 -4.53
N GLU A 96 -4.14 9.51 -4.40
CA GLU A 96 -5.03 10.08 -5.41
C GLU A 96 -4.27 10.48 -6.67
N THR A 97 -3.10 11.11 -6.52
CA THR A 97 -2.21 11.41 -7.65
C THR A 97 -1.82 10.14 -8.40
N TRP A 98 -1.50 9.06 -7.69
CA TRP A 98 -1.17 7.77 -8.30
C TRP A 98 -2.37 7.11 -8.98
N ARG A 99 -3.57 7.20 -8.39
CA ARG A 99 -4.82 6.75 -9.03
C ARG A 99 -5.03 7.44 -10.37
N ASN A 100 -4.90 8.76 -10.40
CA ASN A 100 -5.03 9.55 -11.63
C ASN A 100 -3.94 9.22 -12.64
N TRP A 101 -2.73 8.94 -12.16
CA TRP A 101 -1.63 8.50 -13.01
C TRP A 101 -1.88 7.14 -13.65
N ILE A 102 -2.48 6.18 -12.93
CA ILE A 102 -2.89 4.88 -13.49
C ILE A 102 -3.90 5.08 -14.62
N VAL A 103 -4.92 5.92 -14.41
CA VAL A 103 -5.92 6.24 -15.44
C VAL A 103 -5.25 6.87 -16.66
N LYS A 104 -4.34 7.83 -16.46
CA LYS A 104 -3.57 8.45 -17.56
C LYS A 104 -2.69 7.43 -18.30
N LYS A 105 -2.04 6.52 -17.56
CA LYS A 105 -1.12 5.52 -18.11
C LYS A 105 -1.82 4.36 -18.80
N SER A 106 -3.12 4.15 -18.58
CA SER A 106 -3.87 3.14 -19.33
C SER A 106 -3.94 3.45 -20.82
N GLY A 107 -3.76 4.72 -21.21
CA GLY A 107 -3.78 5.16 -22.60
C GLY A 107 -5.18 5.16 -23.23
N TYR A 108 -6.24 4.93 -22.43
CA TYR A 108 -7.60 4.93 -22.95
C TYR A 108 -8.05 6.34 -23.33
N GLU A 109 -8.46 6.49 -24.57
CA GLU A 109 -8.90 7.78 -25.10
C GLU A 109 -10.40 7.98 -24.94
N LYS A 110 -10.81 9.22 -24.68
CA LYS A 110 -12.23 9.59 -24.65
C LYS A 110 -12.93 9.33 -25.98
N LYS A 111 -12.20 9.44 -27.10
CA LYS A 111 -12.71 9.17 -28.44
C LYS A 111 -12.39 7.72 -28.81
N GLY A 112 -13.41 6.90 -29.01
CA GLY A 112 -13.25 5.50 -29.44
C GLY A 112 -13.09 4.47 -28.31
N GLU A 113 -12.72 4.87 -27.09
CA GLU A 113 -12.59 3.96 -25.93
C GLU A 113 -13.29 4.48 -24.66
N SER A 114 -14.31 5.34 -24.81
CA SER A 114 -15.07 5.95 -23.71
C SER A 114 -15.58 4.93 -22.70
N ASP A 115 -16.03 3.77 -23.17
CA ASP A 115 -16.57 2.72 -22.31
C ASP A 115 -15.49 2.05 -21.46
N LYS A 116 -14.28 1.85 -22.01
CA LYS A 116 -13.14 1.29 -21.26
C LYS A 116 -12.65 2.29 -20.20
N LEU A 117 -12.53 3.56 -20.59
CA LEU A 117 -12.15 4.63 -19.67
C LEU A 117 -13.16 4.78 -18.53
N SER A 118 -14.46 4.86 -18.85
CA SER A 118 -15.54 4.95 -17.87
C SER A 118 -15.56 3.77 -16.90
N ARG A 119 -15.35 2.54 -17.40
CA ARG A 119 -15.22 1.35 -16.55
C ARG A 119 -14.00 1.44 -15.63
N LEU A 120 -12.84 1.83 -16.15
CA LEU A 120 -11.64 1.97 -15.34
C LEU A 120 -11.85 2.99 -14.22
N GLU A 121 -12.31 4.21 -14.54
CA GLU A 121 -12.55 5.28 -13.58
C GLU A 121 -13.57 4.89 -12.51
N LYS A 122 -14.61 4.13 -12.90
CA LYS A 122 -15.67 3.65 -11.99
C LYS A 122 -15.17 2.60 -11.00
N PHE A 123 -14.31 1.66 -11.43
CA PHE A 123 -13.95 0.50 -10.62
C PHE A 123 -12.55 0.57 -9.98
N ILE A 124 -11.68 1.48 -10.42
CA ILE A 124 -10.37 1.68 -9.79
C ILE A 124 -10.54 2.32 -8.39
N THR A 125 -10.12 1.57 -7.37
CA THR A 125 -10.07 2.05 -5.98
C THR A 125 -8.81 2.88 -5.72
N THR A 126 -8.84 3.75 -4.71
CA THR A 126 -7.65 4.48 -4.26
C THR A 126 -6.52 3.51 -3.83
N PRO A 127 -5.36 3.51 -4.51
CA PRO A 127 -4.26 2.60 -4.23
C PRO A 127 -3.76 2.67 -2.79
N VAL A 128 -3.24 1.58 -2.26
CA VAL A 128 -2.50 1.54 -0.99
C VAL A 128 -1.01 1.59 -1.30
N ILE A 129 -0.27 2.46 -0.61
CA ILE A 129 1.18 2.55 -0.76
C ILE A 129 1.83 1.33 -0.09
N THR A 130 2.82 0.75 -0.77
CA THR A 130 3.54 -0.45 -0.32
C THR A 130 5.04 -0.21 -0.36
N SER A 131 5.80 -1.00 0.41
CA SER A 131 7.26 -0.96 0.40
C SER A 131 7.81 -1.64 -0.86
N GLY A 132 7.66 -0.95 -1.99
CA GLY A 132 8.00 -1.46 -3.32
C GLY A 132 7.05 -2.56 -3.80
N VAL A 133 7.24 -2.97 -5.06
CA VAL A 133 6.37 -3.96 -5.72
C VAL A 133 6.39 -5.33 -5.02
N THR A 134 7.52 -5.72 -4.41
CA THR A 134 7.66 -6.95 -3.62
C THR A 134 6.62 -7.05 -2.52
N ASN A 135 6.44 -5.98 -1.73
CA ASN A 135 5.47 -5.97 -0.65
C ASN A 135 4.03 -5.99 -1.19
N GLY A 136 3.76 -5.27 -2.28
CA GLY A 136 2.46 -5.33 -2.95
C GLY A 136 2.10 -6.74 -3.41
N ILE A 137 3.02 -7.45 -4.07
CA ILE A 137 2.81 -8.84 -4.50
C ILE A 137 2.62 -9.76 -3.29
N PHE A 138 3.44 -9.63 -2.25
CA PHE A 138 3.28 -10.41 -1.03
C PHE A 138 1.91 -10.21 -0.38
N LEU A 139 1.44 -8.97 -0.25
CA LEU A 139 0.12 -8.67 0.32
C LEU A 139 -1.01 -9.24 -0.55
N CYS A 140 -0.95 -9.03 -1.87
CA CYS A 140 -1.95 -9.57 -2.80
C CYS A 140 -2.00 -11.11 -2.74
N CYS A 141 -0.85 -11.78 -2.84
CA CYS A 141 -0.80 -13.23 -2.78
C CYS A 141 -1.27 -13.75 -1.42
N SER A 142 -0.87 -13.11 -0.31
CA SER A 142 -1.29 -13.53 1.03
C SER A 142 -2.79 -13.35 1.26
N LEU A 143 -3.42 -12.37 0.60
CA LEU A 143 -4.86 -12.12 0.70
C LEU A 143 -5.70 -13.18 -0.02
N PHE A 144 -5.14 -13.86 -1.03
CA PHE A 144 -5.89 -14.73 -1.95
C PHE A 144 -5.36 -16.16 -2.08
N LEU A 145 -4.19 -16.50 -1.52
CA LEU A 145 -3.61 -17.83 -1.59
C LEU A 145 -3.42 -18.43 -0.20
N ASN A 146 -3.85 -19.68 -0.06
CA ASN A 146 -3.51 -20.55 1.07
C ASN A 146 -2.31 -21.46 0.73
N PRO A 147 -1.64 -22.01 1.76
CA PRO A 147 -0.65 -23.07 1.55
C PRO A 147 -1.24 -24.25 0.74
N GLY A 148 -0.46 -24.76 -0.21
CA GLY A 148 -0.85 -25.88 -1.07
C GLY A 148 -1.71 -25.52 -2.30
N GLU A 149 -2.37 -24.36 -2.31
CA GLU A 149 -3.02 -23.81 -3.51
C GLU A 149 -1.99 -23.37 -4.55
N TYR A 150 -2.44 -22.95 -5.74
CA TYR A 150 -1.53 -22.52 -6.80
C TYR A 150 -1.98 -21.26 -7.53
N ILE A 151 -0.99 -20.51 -8.01
CA ILE A 151 -1.16 -19.46 -9.00
C ILE A 151 -0.54 -19.90 -10.34
N ILE A 152 -1.11 -19.43 -11.43
CA ILE A 152 -0.59 -19.68 -12.78
C ILE A 152 0.38 -18.55 -13.13
N SER A 153 1.59 -18.90 -13.54
CA SER A 153 2.60 -17.93 -13.96
C SER A 153 3.41 -18.51 -15.12
N PRO A 154 4.00 -17.71 -16.00
CA PRO A 154 4.87 -18.25 -17.03
C PRO A 154 6.10 -18.95 -16.41
N ASN A 155 6.67 -19.90 -17.15
CA ASN A 155 7.94 -20.55 -16.78
C ASN A 155 9.13 -19.57 -16.81
N LYS A 156 9.03 -18.47 -17.56
CA LYS A 156 9.95 -17.33 -17.50
C LYS A 156 9.32 -16.24 -16.62
N ARG A 157 9.84 -16.09 -15.41
CA ARG A 157 9.32 -15.14 -14.42
C ARG A 157 10.44 -14.57 -13.55
N TRP A 158 10.16 -13.48 -12.86
CA TRP A 158 11.06 -12.94 -11.86
C TRP A 158 11.18 -13.92 -10.68
N GLY A 159 12.40 -14.37 -10.37
CA GLY A 159 12.62 -15.42 -9.37
C GLY A 159 12.11 -15.10 -7.96
N ASN A 160 11.89 -13.81 -7.66
CA ASN A 160 11.32 -13.43 -6.37
C ASN A 160 9.85 -13.87 -6.20
N TYR A 161 9.14 -14.19 -7.29
CA TYR A 161 7.82 -14.82 -7.20
C TYR A 161 7.87 -16.16 -6.48
N ASP A 162 8.91 -16.98 -6.73
CA ASP A 162 9.10 -18.26 -6.05
C ASP A 162 9.37 -18.05 -4.56
N ASN A 163 10.15 -17.03 -4.18
CA ASN A 163 10.36 -16.69 -2.78
C ASN A 163 9.06 -16.27 -2.09
N ILE A 164 8.28 -15.38 -2.69
CA ILE A 164 7.02 -14.89 -2.10
C ILE A 164 5.99 -16.02 -2.02
N ILE A 165 5.69 -16.66 -3.15
CA ILE A 165 4.56 -17.58 -3.28
C ILE A 165 4.89 -18.95 -2.69
N VAL A 166 6.07 -19.50 -3.00
CA VAL A 166 6.44 -20.86 -2.58
C VAL A 166 7.04 -20.87 -1.19
N LYS A 167 8.02 -19.99 -0.91
CA LYS A 167 8.75 -20.03 0.35
C LYS A 167 8.01 -19.35 1.51
N ASN A 168 7.44 -18.15 1.29
CA ASN A 168 6.77 -17.42 2.38
C ASN A 168 5.31 -17.84 2.57
N ILE A 169 4.55 -18.02 1.49
CA ILE A 169 3.12 -18.35 1.57
C ILE A 169 2.88 -19.87 1.63
N GLY A 170 3.80 -20.69 1.10
CA GLY A 170 3.62 -22.14 1.02
C GLY A 170 2.66 -22.58 -0.09
N ALA A 171 2.30 -21.66 -0.99
CA ALA A 171 1.53 -21.96 -2.19
C ALA A 171 2.46 -22.52 -3.29
N LYS A 172 1.89 -22.86 -4.44
CA LYS A 172 2.61 -23.42 -5.59
C LYS A 172 2.49 -22.49 -6.78
N ILE A 173 3.42 -22.60 -7.72
CA ILE A 173 3.30 -21.93 -9.02
C ILE A 173 3.17 -23.00 -10.09
N LYS A 174 2.03 -23.02 -10.78
CA LYS A 174 1.81 -23.87 -11.95
C LYS A 174 2.27 -23.12 -13.19
N SER A 175 3.39 -23.58 -13.76
CA SER A 175 4.00 -22.91 -14.90
C SER A 175 3.38 -23.30 -16.23
N PHE A 176 3.32 -22.37 -17.16
CA PHE A 176 3.09 -22.63 -18.59
C PHE A 176 4.27 -22.09 -19.42
N GLU A 177 4.49 -22.67 -20.60
CA GLU A 177 5.54 -22.22 -21.51
C GLU A 177 5.22 -20.83 -22.06
N PHE A 178 6.05 -19.84 -21.74
CA PHE A 178 5.81 -18.46 -22.17
C PHE A 178 6.07 -18.26 -23.66
N PHE A 179 7.09 -18.96 -24.19
CA PHE A 179 7.49 -18.89 -25.60
C PHE A 179 7.19 -20.22 -26.28
N LYS A 180 6.68 -20.16 -27.50
CA LYS A 180 6.62 -21.34 -28.38
C LYS A 180 8.04 -21.61 -28.89
N ILE A 181 8.53 -22.83 -28.69
CA ILE A 181 9.76 -23.28 -29.33
C ILE A 181 9.42 -23.59 -30.78
N ILE A 182 9.80 -22.71 -31.70
CA ILE A 182 9.80 -23.01 -33.13
C ILE A 182 11.15 -23.67 -33.41
N LYS A 183 11.15 -24.98 -33.72
CA LYS A 183 12.34 -25.64 -34.26
C LYS A 183 12.56 -25.08 -35.66
N LEU A 184 13.68 -24.39 -35.86
CA LEU A 184 14.19 -24.09 -37.20
C LEU A 184 14.68 -25.42 -37.77
N THR A 185 13.86 -26.05 -38.61
CA THR A 185 14.28 -27.16 -39.50
C THR A 185 15.07 -26.61 -40.66
#